data_AF-A0A2J0LBX0-F1
#
_entry.id   AF-A0A2J0LBX0-F1
#
_cell.length_a   1.000
_cell.length_b   1.000
_cell.length_c   1.000
_cell.angle_alpha   90.00
_cell.angle_beta   90.00
_cell.angle_gamma   90.00
#
_symmetry.space_group_name_H-M   'P 1'
#
loop_
_entity.id
_entity.type
_entity.pdbx_description
1 polymer ?
#
loop_
_entity_poly.entity_id
_entity_poly.type
_entity_poly.pdbx_seq_one_letter_code
_entity_poly.pdbx_strand_id
1 'polypeptide(L)' 'MVLFGRDKKTFVSVKKKEIPAGIWKKCPDCDAPMYAKELETSLNVCPKCGCHMPLTAPQRVQLLIDEGTFEEM' A
#
# COMPACT_ATOMS: atom_id res chain seq x y z
N MET A 1 -57.83 13.70 4.33
CA MET A 1 -57.08 12.42 4.40
C MET A 1 -56.34 12.25 3.07
N VAL A 2 -55.10 12.76 2.97
CA VAL A 2 -54.33 12.76 1.71
C VAL A 2 -53.24 11.69 1.84
N LEU A 3 -53.55 10.47 1.38
CA LEU A 3 -52.80 9.24 1.67
C LEU A 3 -51.66 8.92 0.68
N PHE A 4 -51.27 9.85 -0.19
CA PHE A 4 -50.22 9.59 -1.18
C PHE A 4 -49.36 10.84 -1.42
N GLY A 5 -48.59 11.24 -0.41
CA GLY A 5 -47.44 12.11 -0.63
C GLY A 5 -46.33 11.30 -1.31
N ARG A 6 -45.97 11.64 -2.55
CA ARG A 6 -44.85 10.99 -3.26
C ARG A 6 -43.53 11.29 -2.55
N ASP A 7 -42.83 10.23 -2.13
CA ASP A 7 -41.49 10.34 -1.56
C ASP A 7 -40.51 10.88 -2.60
N LYS A 8 -40.05 12.12 -2.40
CA LYS A 8 -39.00 12.72 -3.23
C LYS A 8 -37.66 12.11 -2.85
N LYS A 9 -37.19 11.14 -3.63
CA LYS A 9 -35.82 10.59 -3.49
C LYS A 9 -34.82 11.67 -3.87
N THR A 10 -34.15 12.25 -2.89
CA THR A 10 -33.03 13.16 -3.10
C THR A 10 -31.81 12.34 -3.51
N PHE A 11 -31.29 12.58 -4.71
CA PHE A 11 -30.06 11.97 -5.19
C PHE A 11 -28.87 12.60 -4.45
N VAL A 12 -28.55 12.05 -3.28
CA VAL A 12 -27.33 12.43 -2.55
C VAL A 12 -26.16 11.79 -3.29
N SER A 13 -25.44 12.61 -4.06
CA SER A 13 -24.15 12.22 -4.65
C SER A 13 -23.10 12.10 -3.55
N VAL A 14 -22.86 10.88 -3.11
CA VAL A 14 -21.76 10.58 -2.18
C VAL A 14 -20.46 10.65 -2.99
N LYS A 15 -19.67 11.70 -2.79
CA LYS A 15 -18.31 11.78 -3.32
C LYS A 15 -17.52 10.56 -2.82
N LYS A 16 -17.11 9.68 -3.74
CA LYS A 16 -16.20 8.56 -3.43
C LYS A 16 -14.90 9.16 -2.90
N LYS A 17 -14.56 8.88 -1.64
CA LYS A 17 -13.22 9.14 -1.11
C LYS A 17 -12.23 8.34 -1.96
N GLU A 18 -11.32 9.04 -2.64
CA GLU A 18 -10.23 8.43 -3.39
C GLU A 18 -9.26 7.82 -2.38
N ILE A 19 -9.28 6.48 -2.27
CA ILE A 19 -8.31 5.75 -1.46
C ILE A 19 -6.99 5.79 -2.23
N PRO A 20 -5.89 6.29 -1.64
CA PRO A 20 -4.61 6.35 -2.34
C PRO A 20 -4.15 4.93 -2.70
N ALA A 21 -3.87 4.72 -3.98
CA ALA A 21 -3.32 3.47 -4.49
C ALA A 21 -1.91 3.24 -3.91
N GLY A 22 -1.55 1.97 -3.67
CA GLY A 22 -0.19 1.58 -3.25
C GLY A 22 0.00 1.33 -1.75
N ILE A 23 -1.07 1.40 -0.95
CA ILE A 23 -1.00 1.06 0.49
C ILE A 23 -0.73 -0.45 0.71
N TRP A 24 -1.23 -1.29 -0.19
CA TRP A 24 -1.20 -2.74 -0.06
C TRP A 24 -0.36 -3.37 -1.17
N LYS A 25 0.54 -4.28 -0.78
CA LYS A 25 1.30 -5.15 -1.68
C LYS A 25 0.98 -6.60 -1.35
N LYS A 26 1.05 -7.48 -2.35
CA LYS A 26 0.90 -8.92 -2.14
C LYS A 26 2.27 -9.60 -2.16
N CYS A 27 2.47 -10.56 -1.27
CA CYS A 27 3.63 -11.44 -1.33
C CYS A 27 3.51 -12.39 -2.53
N PRO A 28 4.56 -12.58 -3.35
CA PRO A 28 4.52 -13.49 -4.50
C PRO A 28 4.49 -14.98 -4.11
N ASP A 29 4.82 -15.32 -2.86
CA ASP A 29 4.98 -16.70 -2.40
C ASP A 29 3.79 -17.19 -1.57
N CYS A 30 3.30 -16.36 -0.65
CA CYS A 30 2.17 -16.72 0.24
C CYS A 30 0.86 -15.98 -0.05
N ASP A 31 0.82 -15.13 -1.09
CA ASP A 31 -0.33 -14.29 -1.49
C ASP A 31 -0.91 -13.38 -0.39
N ALA A 32 -0.22 -13.27 0.75
CA ALA A 32 -0.69 -12.47 1.86
C ALA A 32 -0.71 -10.98 1.51
N PRO A 33 -1.79 -10.25 1.82
CA PRO A 33 -1.80 -8.81 1.72
C PRO A 33 -0.91 -8.22 2.83
N MET A 34 -0.02 -7.33 2.44
CA MET A 34 0.92 -6.65 3.31
C MET A 34 0.81 -5.14 3.16
N TYR A 35 1.01 -4.43 4.26
CA TYR A 35 1.07 -2.97 4.24
C TYR A 35 2.43 -2.51 3.72
N ALA A 36 2.45 -1.56 2.80
CA ALA A 36 3.70 -1.13 2.14
C ALA A 36 4.75 -0.60 3.13
N LYS A 37 4.35 0.16 4.16
CA LYS A 37 5.30 0.67 5.16
C LYS A 37 5.86 -0.43 6.05
N GLU A 38 5.05 -1.44 6.38
CA GLU A 38 5.48 -2.58 7.19
C GLU A 38 6.49 -3.44 6.41
N LEU A 39 6.29 -3.53 5.08
CA LEU A 39 7.24 -4.17 4.18
C LEU A 39 8.59 -3.42 4.11
N GLU A 40 8.57 -2.09 4.11
CA GLU A 40 9.78 -1.27 4.12
C GLU A 40 10.57 -1.45 5.42
N THR A 41 9.88 -1.47 6.58
CA THR A 41 10.53 -1.71 7.89
C THR A 41 11.11 -3.13 8.03
N SER A 42 10.57 -4.10 7.30
CA SER A 42 11.06 -5.49 7.27
C SER A 42 12.05 -5.75 6.15
N LEU A 43 12.64 -4.70 5.55
CA LEU A 43 13.67 -4.81 4.49
C LEU A 43 13.20 -5.59 3.25
N ASN A 44 11.94 -5.43 2.88
CA ASN A 44 11.26 -6.21 1.83
C ASN A 44 11.23 -7.73 2.08
N VAL A 45 11.18 -8.17 3.33
CA VAL A 45 10.98 -9.57 3.72
C VAL A 45 9.53 -9.78 4.14
N CYS A 46 8.90 -10.83 3.64
CA CYS A 46 7.55 -11.17 4.08
C CYS A 46 7.56 -11.70 5.53
N PRO A 47 6.81 -11.09 6.48
CA PRO A 47 6.78 -11.53 7.88
C PRO A 47 6.03 -12.86 8.07
N LYS A 48 5.26 -13.32 7.07
CA LYS A 48 4.49 -14.58 7.16
C LYS A 48 5.28 -15.79 6.66
N CYS A 49 5.95 -15.68 5.50
CA CYS A 49 6.67 -16.80 4.90
C CYS A 49 8.19 -16.63 4.86
N GLY A 50 8.72 -15.44 5.20
CA GLY A 50 10.16 -15.17 5.14
C GLY A 50 10.72 -14.99 3.73
N CYS A 51 9.88 -15.00 2.69
CA CYS A 51 10.33 -14.77 1.32
C CYS A 51 10.91 -13.36 1.16
N HIS A 52 12.08 -13.27 0.52
CA HIS A 52 12.74 -12.00 0.19
C HIS A 52 12.21 -11.47 -1.14
N MET A 53 11.65 -10.27 -1.13
CA MET A 53 11.22 -9.61 -2.35
C MET A 53 12.32 -8.73 -2.96
N PRO A 54 12.25 -8.43 -4.27
CA PRO A 54 13.24 -7.58 -4.92
C PRO A 54 13.31 -6.20 -4.28
N LEU A 55 14.53 -5.76 -3.95
CA LEU A 55 14.83 -4.37 -3.63
C LEU A 55 15.41 -3.68 -4.85
N THR A 56 15.12 -2.38 -4.99
CA THR A 56 15.81 -1.57 -5.99
C THR A 56 17.27 -1.37 -5.60
N ALA A 57 18.14 -1.13 -6.59
CA ALA A 57 19.55 -0.83 -6.36
C ALA A 57 19.77 0.28 -5.30
N PRO A 58 19.11 1.45 -5.37
CA PRO A 58 19.31 2.51 -4.37
C PRO A 58 18.85 2.11 -2.97
N GLN A 59 17.74 1.37 -2.85
CA GLN A 59 17.29 0.86 -1.54
C GLN A 59 18.31 -0.08 -0.93
N ARG A 60 18.92 -0.96 -1.74
CA ARG A 60 19.92 -1.91 -1.26
C ARG A 60 21.21 -1.20 -0.84
N VAL A 61 21.62 -0.16 -1.57
CA VAL A 61 22.77 0.69 -1.22
C VAL A 61 22.57 1.35 0.14
N GLN A 62 21.40 1.98 0.37
CA GLN A 62 21.07 2.64 1.64
C GLN A 62 21.11 1.70 2.85
N LEU A 63 20.90 0.39 2.64
CA LEU A 63 20.94 -0.61 3.70
C LEU A 63 22.32 -1.16 4.00
N LEU A 64 23.24 -1.09 3.03
CA LEU A 64 24.56 -1.70 3.10
C LEU A 64 25.67 -0.69 3.38
N ILE A 65 25.48 0.57 2.99
CA ILE A 65 26.51 1.60 2.96
C ILE A 65 26.13 2.71 3.95
N ASP A 66 27.13 3.24 4.64
CA ASP A 66 26.95 4.36 5.57
C ASP A 66 26.48 5.62 4.84
N GLU A 67 25.60 6.38 5.50
CA GLU A 67 25.01 7.59 4.94
C GLU A 67 26.09 8.58 4.46
N GLY A 68 25.97 9.04 3.21
CA GLY A 68 26.88 10.02 2.62
C GLY A 68 28.22 9.48 2.11
N THR A 69 28.45 8.16 2.19
CA THR A 69 29.71 7.54 1.71
C THR A 69 29.58 6.91 0.32
N PHE A 70 28.36 6.76 -0.20
CA PHE A 70 28.12 6.18 -1.52
C PHE A 70 28.36 7.19 -2.64
N GLU A 71 29.21 6.82 -3.60
CA GLU A 71 29.48 7.58 -4.82
C GLU A 71 29.19 6.68 -6.04
N GLU A 72 28.26 7.11 -6.91
CA GLU A 72 27.95 6.40 -8.16
C GLU A 72 29.06 6.65 -9.19
N MET A 73 29.44 5.59 -9.93
CA MET A 73 30.48 5.62 -10.98
C MET A 73 29.85 5.71 -12.37
#